data_AF-A0A937SUY8-F1
#
_entry.id   AF-A0A937SUY8-F1
#
_cell.length_a   1.000
_cell.length_b   1.000
_cell.length_c   1.000
_cell.angle_alpha   90.00
_cell.angle_beta   90.00
_cell.angle_gamma   90.00
#
_symmetry.space_group_name_H-M   'P 1'
#
loop_
_entity.id
_entity.type
_entity.pdbx_description
1 polymer ?
#
loop_
_entity_poly.entity_id
_entity_poly.type
_entity_poly.pdbx_seq_one_letter_code
_entity_poly.pdbx_strand_id
1 'polypeptide(L)'
;MTVELIYQIHERQPWDETLFESLRGFALRDPKNAWNDLVAMAGHAQFKKLYPDFFKVLLQLISRSHNADMALHNFERFSEKISDKDYLYTQLTESPSLFEALVFLFSGSQILTDALLKEPSYVDWLSQPGTLANSKSKDMLMRDFYEMAGEEFQGKNIFSVLRKFKKREYIRIGLRDLLGKVEFKETVEDISNLADVCLQAAYEHADRELRKKYGTPVYQD
;
A
#
# COMPACT_ATOMS: atom_id res chain seq x y z
N MET A 1 -25.68 11.70 -15.34
CA MET A 1 -24.25 11.88 -15.65
C MET A 1 -23.42 10.70 -15.14
N THR A 2 -23.44 10.39 -13.84
CA THR A 2 -22.64 9.27 -13.30
C THR A 2 -23.05 7.90 -13.85
N VAL A 3 -24.34 7.59 -13.97
CA VAL A 3 -24.80 6.27 -14.48
C VAL A 3 -24.33 6.00 -15.92
N GLU A 4 -24.43 7.00 -16.80
CA GLU A 4 -23.98 6.89 -18.19
C GLU A 4 -22.47 6.66 -18.25
N LEU A 5 -21.68 7.47 -17.52
CA LEU A 5 -20.23 7.31 -17.46
C LEU A 5 -19.81 5.90 -17.02
N ILE A 6 -20.43 5.35 -15.96
CA ILE A 6 -20.15 4.00 -15.48
C ILE A 6 -20.52 2.94 -16.53
N TYR A 7 -21.64 3.13 -17.24
CA TYR A 7 -22.00 2.25 -18.35
C TYR A 7 -20.94 2.28 -19.45
N GLN A 8 -20.49 3.46 -19.87
CA GLN A 8 -19.47 3.61 -20.90
C GLN A 8 -18.13 2.97 -20.49
N ILE A 9 -17.75 3.04 -19.21
CA ILE A 9 -16.56 2.35 -18.67
C ILE A 9 -16.74 0.83 -18.76
N HIS A 10 -17.87 0.30 -18.30
CA HIS A 10 -18.14 -1.15 -18.34
C HIS A 10 -18.15 -1.72 -19.77
N GLU A 11 -18.70 -0.97 -20.73
CA GLU A 11 -18.71 -1.35 -22.13
C GLU A 11 -17.38 -1.04 -22.85
N ARG A 12 -16.41 -0.42 -22.15
CA ARG A 12 -15.08 -0.07 -22.65
C ARG A 12 -15.15 0.72 -23.97
N GLN A 13 -16.04 1.71 -24.01
CA GLN A 13 -16.23 2.53 -25.19
C GLN A 13 -14.94 3.32 -25.55
N PRO A 14 -14.71 3.62 -26.84
CA PRO A 14 -13.59 4.48 -27.23
C PRO A 14 -13.73 5.87 -26.60
N TRP A 15 -12.62 6.59 -26.48
CA TRP A 15 -12.61 7.98 -26.03
C TRP A 15 -13.55 8.85 -26.86
N ASP A 16 -14.34 9.68 -26.17
CA ASP A 16 -15.25 10.67 -26.75
C ASP A 16 -15.09 11.99 -25.99
N GLU A 17 -15.00 13.12 -26.71
CA GLU A 17 -14.81 14.46 -26.12
C GLU A 17 -15.96 14.86 -25.17
N THR A 18 -17.15 14.26 -25.32
CA THR A 18 -18.27 14.48 -24.40
C THR A 18 -18.00 13.97 -22.98
N LEU A 19 -17.03 13.07 -22.79
CA LEU A 19 -16.59 12.57 -21.48
C LEU A 19 -15.78 13.60 -20.68
N PHE A 20 -15.25 14.63 -21.35
CA PHE A 20 -14.31 15.59 -20.77
C PHE A 20 -14.85 16.24 -19.51
N GLU A 21 -16.04 16.84 -19.58
CA GLU A 21 -16.68 17.53 -18.45
C GLU A 21 -17.05 16.55 -17.32
N SER A 22 -17.48 15.33 -17.68
CA SER A 22 -17.85 14.31 -16.70
C SER A 22 -16.64 13.88 -15.86
N LEU A 23 -15.48 13.67 -16.49
CA LEU A 23 -14.24 13.27 -15.81
C LEU A 23 -13.61 14.43 -15.04
N ARG A 24 -13.66 15.66 -15.57
CA ARG A 24 -13.27 16.88 -14.85
C ARG A 24 -14.07 17.06 -13.55
N GLY A 25 -15.33 16.64 -13.53
CA GLY A 25 -16.16 16.59 -12.32
C GLY A 25 -15.60 15.72 -11.19
N PHE A 26 -14.68 14.80 -11.48
CA PHE A 26 -13.96 13.96 -10.52
C PHE A 26 -12.51 14.43 -10.27
N ALA A 27 -12.23 15.71 -10.55
CA ALA A 27 -10.91 16.34 -10.39
C ALA A 27 -9.79 15.77 -11.28
N LEU A 28 -10.14 14.98 -12.31
CA LEU A 28 -9.19 14.48 -13.32
C LEU A 28 -8.83 15.62 -14.29
N ARG A 29 -7.56 16.00 -14.29
CA ARG A 29 -7.03 17.10 -15.11
C ARG A 29 -6.65 16.63 -16.50
N ASP A 30 -6.37 15.34 -16.66
CA ASP A 30 -6.11 14.67 -17.93
C ASP A 30 -7.17 13.58 -18.21
N PRO A 31 -8.38 13.99 -18.65
CA PRO A 31 -9.49 13.07 -18.90
C PRO A 31 -9.17 11.93 -19.88
N LYS A 32 -8.33 12.19 -20.89
CA LYS A 32 -8.02 11.20 -21.92
C LYS A 32 -7.14 10.08 -21.35
N ASN A 33 -6.11 10.42 -20.60
CA ASN A 33 -5.28 9.40 -19.94
C ASN A 33 -6.07 8.68 -18.84
N ALA A 34 -6.85 9.42 -18.06
CA ALA A 34 -7.75 8.83 -17.06
C ALA A 34 -8.73 7.82 -17.68
N TRP A 35 -9.29 8.12 -18.86
CA TRP A 35 -10.17 7.19 -19.57
C TRP A 35 -9.44 5.91 -19.98
N ASN A 36 -8.21 6.03 -20.47
CA ASN A 36 -7.40 4.86 -20.83
C ASN A 36 -7.17 3.96 -19.60
N ASP A 37 -6.83 4.55 -18.45
CA ASP A 37 -6.63 3.79 -17.20
C ASP A 37 -7.93 3.10 -16.75
N LEU A 38 -9.07 3.80 -16.83
CA LEU A 38 -10.39 3.24 -16.48
C LEU A 38 -10.78 2.07 -17.40
N VAL A 39 -10.58 2.21 -18.71
CA VAL A 39 -10.91 1.17 -19.69
C VAL A 39 -9.97 -0.03 -19.58
N ALA A 40 -8.68 0.20 -19.32
CA ALA A 40 -7.71 -0.87 -19.04
C ALA A 40 -8.17 -1.70 -17.84
N MET A 41 -8.46 -1.04 -16.71
CA MET A 41 -8.98 -1.71 -15.52
C MET A 41 -10.30 -2.43 -15.78
N ALA A 42 -11.23 -1.84 -16.53
CA ALA A 42 -12.51 -2.48 -16.84
C ALA A 42 -12.34 -3.80 -17.62
N GLY A 43 -11.19 -4.03 -18.27
CA GLY A 43 -10.83 -5.28 -18.90
C GLY A 43 -10.36 -6.39 -17.95
N HIS A 44 -10.03 -6.07 -16.69
CA HIS A 44 -9.43 -7.03 -15.76
C HIS A 44 -10.42 -8.06 -15.19
N ALA A 45 -11.71 -7.72 -15.11
CA ALA A 45 -12.74 -8.56 -14.52
C ALA A 45 -14.13 -8.26 -15.11
N GLN A 46 -15.13 -9.10 -14.80
CA GLN A 46 -16.52 -8.85 -15.20
C GLN A 46 -17.21 -7.83 -14.28
N PHE A 47 -16.69 -6.59 -14.20
CA PHE A 47 -17.14 -5.55 -13.28
C PHE A 47 -18.65 -5.35 -13.24
N LYS A 48 -19.30 -5.22 -14.39
CA LYS A 48 -20.75 -5.04 -14.50
C LYS A 48 -21.56 -6.11 -13.76
N LYS A 49 -21.04 -7.34 -13.69
CA LYS A 49 -21.69 -8.49 -13.05
C LYS A 49 -21.24 -8.69 -11.61
N LEU A 50 -19.94 -8.60 -11.35
CA LEU A 50 -19.33 -8.98 -10.07
C LEU A 50 -19.16 -7.80 -9.11
N TYR A 51 -18.84 -6.62 -9.64
CA TYR A 51 -18.51 -5.42 -8.85
C TYR A 51 -19.17 -4.15 -9.43
N PRO A 52 -20.51 -4.12 -9.58
CA PRO A 52 -21.21 -3.09 -10.36
C PRO A 52 -21.01 -1.66 -9.87
N ASP A 53 -20.71 -1.47 -8.58
CA ASP A 53 -20.46 -0.16 -7.97
C ASP A 53 -18.97 0.23 -7.91
N PHE A 54 -18.03 -0.63 -8.34
CA PHE A 54 -16.60 -0.43 -8.13
C PHE A 54 -16.10 0.91 -8.70
N PHE A 55 -16.35 1.18 -9.99
CA PHE A 55 -15.90 2.42 -10.63
C PHE A 55 -16.56 3.66 -10.04
N LYS A 56 -17.81 3.55 -9.59
CA LYS A 56 -18.50 4.65 -8.90
C LYS A 56 -17.80 5.00 -7.59
N VAL A 57 -17.45 3.99 -6.79
CA VAL A 57 -16.70 4.16 -5.54
C VAL A 57 -15.29 4.67 -5.82
N LEU A 58 -14.58 4.10 -6.80
CA LEU A 58 -13.25 4.55 -7.20
C LEU A 58 -13.23 6.03 -7.56
N LEU A 59 -14.12 6.47 -8.47
CA LEU A 59 -14.23 7.86 -8.91
C LEU A 59 -14.53 8.81 -7.74
N GLN A 60 -15.38 8.39 -6.79
CA GLN A 60 -15.64 9.16 -5.58
C GLN A 60 -14.39 9.29 -4.68
N LEU A 61 -13.64 8.20 -4.48
CA LEU A 61 -12.42 8.22 -3.67
C LEU A 61 -11.32 9.06 -4.30
N ILE A 62 -11.02 8.89 -5.60
CA ILE A 62 -9.96 9.65 -6.27
C ILE A 62 -10.27 11.16 -6.30
N SER A 63 -11.55 11.54 -6.41
CA SER A 63 -11.97 12.95 -6.40
C SER A 63 -11.71 13.67 -5.08
N ARG A 64 -11.58 12.91 -3.99
CA ARG A 64 -11.29 13.40 -2.63
C ARG A 64 -9.82 13.23 -2.25
N SER A 65 -9.03 12.58 -3.11
CA SER A 65 -7.62 12.31 -2.88
C SER A 65 -6.75 13.55 -3.19
N HIS A 66 -5.47 13.50 -2.86
CA HIS A 66 -4.54 14.63 -3.05
C HIS A 66 -4.31 14.97 -4.53
N ASN A 67 -4.32 13.96 -5.40
CA ASN A 67 -4.10 14.08 -6.84
C ASN A 67 -4.83 12.94 -7.55
N ALA A 68 -5.98 13.25 -8.17
CA ALA A 68 -6.86 12.26 -8.78
C ALA A 68 -6.22 11.53 -9.97
N ASP A 69 -5.54 12.25 -10.86
CA ASP A 69 -4.86 11.64 -12.02
C ASP A 69 -3.77 10.67 -11.57
N MET A 70 -2.94 11.07 -10.60
CA MET A 70 -1.88 10.22 -10.05
C MET A 70 -2.47 9.01 -9.31
N ALA A 71 -3.53 9.20 -8.54
CA ALA A 71 -4.21 8.12 -7.84
C ALA A 71 -4.71 7.06 -8.81
N LEU A 72 -5.42 7.48 -9.86
CA LEU A 72 -5.99 6.60 -10.86
C LEU A 72 -4.90 5.84 -11.62
N HIS A 73 -3.88 6.55 -12.12
CA HIS A 73 -2.80 5.95 -12.88
C HIS A 73 -1.99 4.95 -12.06
N ASN A 74 -1.65 5.29 -10.82
CA ASN A 74 -0.93 4.36 -9.93
C ASN A 74 -1.80 3.17 -9.50
N PHE A 75 -3.11 3.38 -9.33
CA PHE A 75 -4.05 2.29 -9.04
C PHE A 75 -4.16 1.31 -10.20
N GLU A 76 -4.28 1.80 -11.44
CA GLU A 76 -4.26 0.96 -12.65
C GLU A 76 -2.97 0.12 -12.68
N ARG A 77 -1.80 0.75 -12.56
CA ARG A 77 -0.50 0.08 -12.56
C ARG A 77 -0.38 -0.98 -11.47
N PHE A 78 -0.95 -0.69 -10.29
CA PHE A 78 -0.98 -1.63 -9.17
C PHE A 78 -1.87 -2.82 -9.49
N SER A 79 -3.10 -2.56 -9.93
CA SER A 79 -4.02 -3.61 -10.32
C SER A 79 -3.46 -4.46 -11.44
N GLU A 80 -2.66 -3.88 -12.35
CA GLU A 80 -2.05 -4.61 -13.45
C GLU A 80 -1.03 -5.66 -12.98
N LYS A 81 -0.27 -5.35 -11.92
CA LYS A 81 0.71 -6.27 -11.34
C LYS A 81 0.12 -7.44 -10.56
N ILE A 82 -1.12 -7.35 -10.11
CA ILE A 82 -1.77 -8.44 -9.38
C ILE A 82 -2.21 -9.51 -10.39
N SER A 83 -1.79 -10.76 -10.18
CA SER A 83 -2.15 -11.87 -11.06
C SER A 83 -3.63 -12.27 -10.90
N ASP A 84 -4.12 -12.33 -9.66
CA ASP A 84 -5.51 -12.65 -9.37
C ASP A 84 -6.35 -11.37 -9.23
N LYS A 85 -6.89 -10.91 -10.36
CA LYS A 85 -7.68 -9.68 -10.45
C LYS A 85 -8.98 -9.78 -9.65
N ASP A 86 -9.65 -10.93 -9.70
CA ASP A 86 -10.92 -11.13 -9.00
C ASP A 86 -10.72 -11.13 -7.48
N TYR A 87 -9.64 -11.73 -6.98
CA TYR A 87 -9.27 -11.64 -5.58
C TYR A 87 -9.07 -10.18 -5.13
N LEU A 88 -8.29 -9.41 -5.90
CA LEU A 88 -8.08 -7.99 -5.61
C LEU A 88 -9.39 -7.21 -5.53
N TYR A 89 -10.23 -7.31 -6.57
CA TYR A 89 -11.45 -6.51 -6.63
C TYR A 89 -12.51 -6.96 -5.62
N THR A 90 -12.56 -8.24 -5.28
CA THR A 90 -13.36 -8.75 -4.16
C THR A 90 -12.91 -8.11 -2.86
N GLN A 91 -11.62 -8.19 -2.55
CA GLN A 91 -11.06 -7.65 -1.31
C GLN A 91 -11.29 -6.15 -1.15
N LEU A 92 -11.13 -5.37 -2.22
CA LEU A 92 -11.36 -3.92 -2.20
C LEU A 92 -12.83 -3.56 -2.08
N THR A 93 -13.73 -4.36 -2.67
CA THR A 93 -15.18 -4.16 -2.55
C THR A 93 -15.67 -4.53 -1.15
N GLU A 94 -15.11 -5.57 -0.54
CA GLU A 94 -15.45 -6.03 0.81
C GLU A 94 -14.81 -5.17 1.92
N SER A 95 -13.71 -4.46 1.63
CA SER A 95 -13.03 -3.58 2.58
C SER A 95 -12.92 -2.12 2.08
N PRO A 96 -13.96 -1.30 2.28
CA PRO A 96 -13.95 0.11 1.88
C PRO A 96 -12.80 0.91 2.49
N SER A 97 -12.40 0.57 3.71
CA SER A 97 -11.28 1.24 4.40
C SER A 97 -9.92 0.98 3.74
N LEU A 98 -9.69 -0.25 3.26
CA LEU A 98 -8.50 -0.59 2.51
C LEU A 98 -8.49 0.10 1.15
N PHE A 99 -9.65 0.14 0.48
CA PHE A 99 -9.77 0.79 -0.82
C PHE A 99 -9.48 2.29 -0.72
N GLU A 100 -10.06 2.98 0.27
CA GLU A 100 -9.74 4.37 0.59
C GLU A 100 -8.23 4.54 0.86
N ALA A 101 -7.66 3.70 1.72
CA ALA A 101 -6.24 3.77 2.07
C ALA A 101 -5.31 3.67 0.85
N LEU A 102 -5.56 2.70 -0.05
CA LEU A 102 -4.75 2.53 -1.25
C LEU A 102 -4.89 3.71 -2.22
N VAL A 103 -6.12 4.21 -2.44
CA VAL A 103 -6.33 5.40 -3.29
C VAL A 103 -5.57 6.60 -2.74
N PHE A 104 -5.59 6.81 -1.43
CA PHE A 104 -4.88 7.91 -0.79
C PHE A 104 -3.36 7.74 -0.88
N LEU A 105 -2.84 6.53 -0.72
CA LEU A 105 -1.42 6.21 -0.94
C LEU A 105 -0.96 6.60 -2.34
N PHE A 106 -1.72 6.13 -3.34
CA PHE A 106 -1.42 6.32 -4.75
C PHE A 106 -1.51 7.78 -5.19
N SER A 107 -2.29 8.59 -4.46
CA SER A 107 -2.37 10.03 -4.65
C SER A 107 -1.26 10.82 -3.95
N GLY A 108 -0.76 10.30 -2.82
CA GLY A 108 -0.01 11.09 -1.83
C GLY A 108 1.48 10.78 -1.72
N SER A 109 1.92 9.59 -2.16
CA SER A 109 3.34 9.22 -2.06
C SER A 109 3.80 8.26 -3.15
N GLN A 110 4.54 8.78 -4.13
CA GLN A 110 5.14 7.95 -5.19
C GLN A 110 6.15 6.94 -4.62
N ILE A 111 6.91 7.32 -3.58
CA ILE A 111 7.91 6.44 -2.96
C ILE A 111 7.24 5.20 -2.34
N LEU A 112 6.15 5.40 -1.58
CA LEU A 112 5.43 4.28 -0.98
C LEU A 112 4.64 3.48 -2.01
N THR A 113 4.14 4.14 -3.05
CA THR A 113 3.52 3.49 -4.20
C THR A 113 4.50 2.54 -4.90
N ASP A 114 5.69 3.02 -5.26
CA ASP A 114 6.73 2.21 -5.88
C ASP A 114 7.20 1.07 -4.96
N ALA A 115 7.18 1.32 -3.65
CA ALA A 115 7.48 0.33 -2.65
C ALA A 115 6.42 -0.80 -2.66
N LEU A 116 5.13 -0.46 -2.68
CA LEU A 116 4.01 -1.42 -2.74
C LEU A 116 3.96 -2.16 -4.09
N LEU A 117 4.18 -1.46 -5.21
CA LEU A 117 4.25 -2.07 -6.55
C LEU A 117 5.36 -3.12 -6.68
N LYS A 118 6.41 -3.03 -5.87
CA LYS A 118 7.49 -4.04 -5.84
C LYS A 118 7.10 -5.28 -5.02
N GLU A 119 6.22 -5.13 -4.04
CA GLU A 119 5.79 -6.23 -3.14
C GLU A 119 4.26 -6.14 -2.91
N PRO A 120 3.43 -6.44 -3.93
CA PRO A 120 1.99 -6.23 -3.85
C PRO A 120 1.28 -7.09 -2.79
N SER A 121 1.90 -8.20 -2.39
CA SER A 121 1.40 -9.10 -1.32
C SER A 121 1.27 -8.43 0.04
N TYR A 122 1.84 -7.24 0.25
CA TYR A 122 1.62 -6.48 1.48
C TYR A 122 0.18 -6.01 1.65
N VAL A 123 -0.62 -5.95 0.58
CA VAL A 123 -2.05 -5.59 0.66
C VAL A 123 -2.83 -6.56 1.54
N ASP A 124 -2.54 -7.86 1.49
CA ASP A 124 -3.20 -8.88 2.33
C ASP A 124 -2.92 -8.68 3.81
N TRP A 125 -1.76 -8.14 4.15
CA TRP A 125 -1.44 -7.79 5.52
C TRP A 125 -2.07 -6.45 5.94
N LEU A 126 -2.06 -5.46 5.05
CA LEU A 126 -2.67 -4.14 5.31
C LEU A 126 -4.19 -4.26 5.51
N SER A 127 -4.82 -5.27 4.91
CA SER A 127 -6.25 -5.55 5.06
C SER A 127 -6.63 -6.20 6.39
N GLN A 128 -5.65 -6.73 7.13
CA GLN A 128 -5.93 -7.38 8.42
C GLN A 128 -6.45 -6.35 9.43
N PRO A 129 -7.46 -6.73 10.25
CA PRO A 129 -8.00 -5.84 11.27
C PRO A 129 -6.92 -5.30 12.20
N GLY A 130 -6.96 -3.99 12.46
CA GLY A 130 -6.01 -3.33 13.36
C GLY A 130 -4.69 -2.90 12.74
N THR A 131 -4.27 -3.47 11.59
CA THR A 131 -2.97 -3.13 10.96
C THR A 131 -2.85 -1.63 10.66
N LEU A 132 -3.88 -1.06 10.02
CA LEU A 132 -3.93 0.38 9.72
C LEU A 132 -4.55 1.22 10.84
N ALA A 133 -5.29 0.62 11.77
CA ALA A 133 -5.96 1.37 12.83
C ALA A 133 -4.97 1.79 13.94
N ASN A 134 -4.04 0.91 14.30
CA ASN A 134 -3.29 1.03 15.54
C ASN A 134 -1.82 1.45 15.30
N SER A 135 -1.28 2.27 16.19
CA SER A 135 0.18 2.41 16.35
C SER A 135 0.76 1.10 16.91
N LYS A 136 2.05 0.88 16.66
CA LYS A 136 2.77 -0.26 17.21
C LYS A 136 3.87 0.21 18.14
N SER A 137 3.87 -0.33 19.35
CA SER A 137 5.00 -0.19 20.26
C SER A 137 6.23 -0.89 19.69
N LYS A 138 7.41 -0.50 20.19
CA LYS A 138 8.68 -1.19 19.88
C LYS A 138 8.60 -2.70 20.11
N ASP A 139 7.98 -3.14 21.20
CA ASP A 139 7.84 -4.58 21.52
C ASP A 139 6.97 -5.33 20.51
N MET A 140 5.88 -4.71 20.05
CA MET A 140 5.04 -5.30 18.99
C MET A 140 5.82 -5.41 17.68
N LEU A 141 6.48 -4.34 17.26
CA LEU A 141 7.31 -4.34 16.05
C LEU A 141 8.43 -5.37 16.12
N MET A 142 9.04 -5.54 17.30
CA MET A 142 10.08 -6.54 17.49
C MET A 142 9.54 -7.96 17.33
N ARG A 143 8.36 -8.25 17.90
CA ARG A 143 7.69 -9.55 17.73
C ARG A 143 7.35 -9.80 16.27
N ASP A 144 6.77 -8.83 15.58
CA ASP A 144 6.43 -8.92 14.16
C ASP A 144 7.67 -9.15 13.29
N PHE A 145 8.79 -8.51 13.63
CA PHE A 145 10.05 -8.72 12.94
C PHE A 145 10.57 -10.14 13.13
N TYR A 146 10.59 -10.66 14.36
CA TYR A 146 11.04 -12.03 14.61
C TYR A 146 10.12 -13.07 13.96
N GLU A 147 8.81 -12.84 13.96
CA GLU A 147 7.85 -13.69 13.25
C GLU A 147 8.12 -13.69 11.74
N MET A 148 8.33 -12.50 11.15
CA MET A 148 8.69 -12.39 9.74
C MET A 148 10.04 -13.04 9.42
N ALA A 149 11.01 -12.91 10.32
CA ALA A 149 12.35 -13.43 10.12
C ALA A 149 12.43 -14.94 10.28
N GLY A 150 11.66 -15.52 11.21
CA GLY A 150 11.71 -16.95 11.51
C GLY A 150 13.14 -17.44 11.68
N GLU A 151 13.49 -18.54 11.00
CA GLU A 151 14.83 -19.12 11.02
C GLU A 151 15.92 -18.23 10.39
N GLU A 152 15.55 -17.35 9.45
CA GLU A 152 16.47 -16.41 8.80
C GLU A 152 17.01 -15.36 9.78
N PHE A 153 16.41 -15.21 10.96
CA PHE A 153 16.99 -14.39 12.03
C PHE A 153 18.42 -14.81 12.38
N GLN A 154 18.71 -16.11 12.34
CA GLN A 154 20.05 -16.66 12.55
C GLN A 154 20.80 -16.94 11.23
N GLY A 155 20.11 -16.77 10.10
CA GLY A 155 20.61 -17.01 8.76
C GLY A 155 21.45 -15.88 8.19
N LYS A 156 21.93 -16.10 6.96
CA LYS A 156 22.74 -15.13 6.21
C LYS A 156 21.89 -14.03 5.56
N ASN A 157 20.57 -14.23 5.42
CA ASN A 157 19.70 -13.32 4.69
C ASN A 157 18.99 -12.29 5.58
N ILE A 158 19.32 -12.23 6.87
CA ILE A 158 18.66 -11.35 7.84
C ILE A 158 18.59 -9.89 7.42
N PHE A 159 19.64 -9.32 6.79
CA PHE A 159 19.58 -7.94 6.31
C PHE A 159 18.58 -7.75 5.16
N SER A 160 18.35 -8.78 4.35
CA SER A 160 17.31 -8.75 3.32
C SER A 160 15.93 -8.75 3.95
N VAL A 161 15.70 -9.63 4.94
CA VAL A 161 14.46 -9.67 5.73
C VAL A 161 14.22 -8.35 6.43
N LEU A 162 15.24 -7.78 7.08
CA LEU A 162 15.14 -6.51 7.79
C LEU A 162 14.77 -5.36 6.86
N ARG A 163 15.34 -5.32 5.64
CA ARG A 163 14.94 -4.34 4.62
C ARG A 163 13.48 -4.51 4.19
N LYS A 164 13.01 -5.75 4.02
CA LYS A 164 11.59 -6.04 3.70
C LYS A 164 10.67 -5.60 4.84
N PHE A 165 11.01 -5.95 6.08
CA PHE A 165 10.27 -5.54 7.28
C PHE A 165 10.16 -4.02 7.38
N LYS A 166 11.30 -3.32 7.32
CA LYS A 166 11.33 -1.85 7.36
C LYS A 166 10.47 -1.22 6.28
N LYS A 167 10.55 -1.73 5.05
CA LYS A 167 9.77 -1.22 3.91
C LYS A 167 8.27 -1.45 4.09
N ARG A 168 7.87 -2.64 4.55
CA ARG A 168 6.48 -2.99 4.85
C ARG A 168 5.90 -2.09 5.93
N GLU A 169 6.63 -1.88 7.02
CA GLU A 169 6.19 -0.99 8.11
C GLU A 169 6.16 0.49 7.70
N TYR A 170 7.09 0.96 6.86
CA TYR A 170 6.98 2.31 6.31
C TYR A 170 5.74 2.54 5.45
N ILE A 171 5.32 1.54 4.67
CA ILE A 171 4.06 1.62 3.91
C ILE A 171 2.88 1.75 4.88
N ARG A 172 2.83 0.93 5.94
CA ARG A 172 1.78 1.00 6.97
C ARG A 172 1.74 2.37 7.65
N ILE A 173 2.89 2.85 8.13
CA ILE A 173 2.99 4.14 8.83
C ILE A 173 2.58 5.29 7.90
N GLY A 174 3.10 5.32 6.67
CA GLY A 174 2.76 6.36 5.70
C GLY A 174 1.30 6.33 5.27
N LEU A 175 0.68 5.14 5.17
CA LEU A 175 -0.75 5.00 4.93
C LEU A 175 -1.58 5.61 6.08
N ARG A 176 -1.19 5.35 7.33
CA ARG A 176 -1.87 5.89 8.51
C ARG A 176 -1.81 7.42 8.55
N ASP A 177 -0.66 7.98 8.22
CA ASP A 177 -0.43 9.43 8.11
C ASP A 177 -1.28 10.05 6.98
N LEU A 178 -1.25 9.46 5.78
CA LEU A 178 -1.99 9.95 4.61
C LEU A 178 -3.52 9.87 4.75
N LEU A 179 -4.03 8.96 5.57
CA LEU A 179 -5.46 8.89 5.91
C LEU A 179 -5.91 10.06 6.79
N GLY A 180 -4.97 10.84 7.36
CA GLY A 180 -5.28 11.99 8.22
C GLY A 180 -5.96 11.60 9.54
N LYS A 181 -5.89 10.33 9.93
CA LYS A 181 -6.55 9.77 11.12
C LYS A 181 -5.61 9.68 12.32
N VAL A 182 -4.37 10.14 12.19
CA VAL A 182 -3.29 10.00 13.17
C VAL A 182 -2.62 11.34 13.41
N GLU A 183 -2.25 11.63 14.65
CA GLU A 183 -1.50 12.85 14.98
C GLU A 183 -0.05 12.74 14.52
N PHE A 184 0.53 13.86 14.08
CA PHE A 184 1.93 13.91 13.64
C PHE A 184 2.91 13.30 14.66
N LYS A 185 2.66 13.52 15.96
CA LYS A 185 3.49 12.95 17.04
C LYS A 185 3.49 11.41 17.01
N GLU A 186 2.33 10.80 16.79
CA GLU A 186 2.20 9.35 16.73
C GLU A 186 2.89 8.78 15.48
N THR A 187 2.81 9.46 14.33
CA THR A 187 3.58 9.08 13.14
C THR A 187 5.09 9.10 13.41
N VAL A 188 5.59 10.14 14.09
CA VAL A 188 7.02 10.25 14.45
C VAL A 188 7.44 9.15 15.45
N GLU A 189 6.58 8.83 16.42
CA GLU A 189 6.82 7.74 17.37
C GLU A 189 6.86 6.37 16.68
N ASP A 190 5.93 6.08 15.77
CA ASP A 190 5.91 4.86 14.95
C ASP A 190 7.22 4.71 14.14
N ILE A 191 7.70 5.80 13.52
CA ILE A 191 8.98 5.80 12.78
C ILE A 191 10.17 5.56 13.71
N SER A 192 10.17 6.19 14.89
CA SER A 192 11.25 6.06 15.88
C SER A 192 11.32 4.64 16.43
N ASN A 193 10.18 4.05 16.79
CA ASN A 193 10.08 2.67 17.24
C ASN A 193 10.56 1.68 16.16
N LEU A 194 10.21 1.92 14.89
CA LEU A 194 10.70 1.11 13.78
C LEU A 194 12.23 1.21 13.61
N ALA A 195 12.79 2.42 13.73
CA ALA A 195 14.23 2.63 13.66
C ALA A 195 14.97 1.89 14.79
N ASP A 196 14.42 1.95 15.99
CA ASP A 196 14.90 1.24 17.18
C ASP A 196 14.93 -0.28 16.97
N VAL A 197 13.85 -0.86 16.44
CA VAL A 197 13.80 -2.30 16.12
C VAL A 197 14.82 -2.66 15.06
N CYS A 198 14.99 -1.84 14.02
CA CYS A 198 15.99 -2.11 12.98
C CYS A 198 17.42 -2.06 13.53
N LEU A 199 17.71 -1.11 14.41
CA LEU A 199 19.02 -0.98 15.05
C LEU A 199 19.30 -2.18 15.95
N GLN A 200 18.33 -2.55 16.78
CA GLN A 200 18.44 -3.69 17.69
C GLN A 200 18.65 -5.01 16.93
N ALA A 201 17.89 -5.27 15.86
CA ALA A 201 18.06 -6.45 15.02
C ALA A 201 19.46 -6.53 14.37
N ALA A 202 19.96 -5.38 13.86
CA ALA A 202 21.28 -5.31 13.28
C ALA A 202 22.40 -5.52 14.33
N TYR A 203 22.22 -4.94 15.53
CA TYR A 203 23.10 -5.12 16.66
C TYR A 203 23.17 -6.59 17.10
N GLU A 204 22.03 -7.25 17.30
CA GLU A 204 21.97 -8.66 17.71
C GLU A 204 22.65 -9.59 16.71
N HIS A 205 22.49 -9.31 15.42
CA HIS A 205 23.20 -10.03 14.38
C HIS A 205 24.72 -9.83 14.50
N ALA A 206 25.17 -8.58 14.59
CA ALA A 206 26.59 -8.26 14.68
C ALA A 206 27.25 -8.83 15.94
N ASP A 207 26.61 -8.68 17.11
CA ASP A 207 27.08 -9.22 18.38
C ASP A 207 27.23 -10.75 18.31
N ARG A 208 26.24 -11.45 17.75
CA ARG A 208 26.30 -12.90 17.56
C ARG A 208 27.45 -13.33 16.64
N GLU A 209 27.63 -12.67 15.50
CA GLU A 209 28.70 -13.02 14.56
C GLU A 209 30.09 -12.73 15.14
N LEU A 210 30.23 -11.61 15.88
CA LEU A 210 31.48 -11.28 16.58
C LEU A 210 31.77 -12.28 17.70
N ARG A 211 30.77 -12.69 18.49
CA ARG A 211 30.94 -13.70 19.55
C ARG A 211 31.33 -15.07 19.01
N LYS A 212 30.76 -15.48 17.86
CA LYS A 212 31.19 -16.71 17.18
C LYS A 212 32.66 -16.66 16.77
N LYS A 213 33.16 -15.48 16.36
CA LYS A 213 34.52 -15.30 15.86
C LYS A 213 35.56 -15.07 16.97
N TYR A 214 35.20 -14.34 18.01
CA TYR A 214 36.14 -13.84 19.03
C TYR A 214 35.83 -14.33 20.46
N GLY A 215 34.72 -15.05 20.66
CA GLY A 215 34.23 -15.43 21.98
C GLY A 215 33.39 -14.33 22.64
N THR A 216 32.87 -14.63 23.85
CA THR A 216 32.13 -13.64 24.63
C THR A 216 33.09 -12.60 25.20
N PRO A 217 32.80 -11.29 25.08
CA PRO A 217 33.62 -10.25 25.68
C PRO A 217 33.79 -10.50 27.18
N VAL A 218 35.05 -10.49 27.64
CA VAL A 218 35.43 -10.58 29.05
C VAL A 218 36.21 -9.33 29.41
N TYR A 219 35.99 -8.81 30.61
CA TYR A 219 36.84 -7.77 31.16
C TYR A 219 38.08 -8.42 31.77
N GLN A 220 39.27 -7.95 31.40
CA GLN A 220 40.53 -8.29 32.06
C GLN A 220 41.05 -7.05 32.76
N ASP A 221 41.26 -7.16 34.08
CA ASP A 221 41.89 -6.15 34.94
C ASP A 221 43.35 -5.85 34.53
#